data_AF-A0A8H6YGA0-F1
#
_entry.id   AF-A0A8H6YGA0-F1
#
_cell.length_a   1.000
_cell.length_b   1.000
_cell.length_c   1.000
_cell.angle_alpha   90.00
_cell.angle_beta   90.00
_cell.angle_gamma   90.00
#
_symmetry.space_group_name_H-M   'P 1'
#
loop_
_entity.id
_entity.type
_entity.pdbx_description
1 polymer ?
#
loop_
_entity_poly.entity_id
_entity_poly.type
_entity_poly.pdbx_seq_one_letter_code
_entity_poly.pdbx_strand_id
1 'polypeptide(L)'
;MFSNPLERLRADSSAKVPILVGNTENDESLLEVGMSNLTAFLEGTLPRATISPDFVRSLYPGENDTVVISHSLRDLTFKCPVELWSAAIIGRGSNVFRYTYGAVFEDLQIFAGAGAWHGSELGPLFGTFNRSTATQAEITWTNTFQRTIANFIKNPDNSPAINWPKYIAGPSAKTLAKLAYHENVQINNFVESVTSASLDGPCDALWDQFLDLA
;
A
#
# COMPACT_ATOMS: atom_id res chain seq x y z
N MET A 1 -10.64 12.36 -19.94
CA MET A 1 -9.59 11.70 -19.14
C MET A 1 -8.34 11.61 -20.01
N PHE A 2 -7.13 11.83 -19.48
CA PHE A 2 -5.90 11.77 -20.29
C PHE A 2 -5.55 10.33 -20.63
N SER A 3 -4.95 10.09 -21.80
CA SER A 3 -4.55 8.76 -22.27
C SER A 3 -3.43 8.14 -21.41
N ASN A 4 -2.49 8.96 -20.91
CA ASN A 4 -1.44 8.50 -20.01
C ASN A 4 -1.17 9.52 -18.88
N PRO A 5 -1.78 9.34 -17.70
CA PRO A 5 -1.60 10.25 -16.57
C PRO A 5 -0.15 10.31 -16.04
N LEU A 6 0.58 9.20 -16.11
CA LEU A 6 1.97 9.10 -15.65
C LEU A 6 2.93 9.89 -16.55
N GLU A 7 2.71 9.86 -17.86
CA GLU A 7 3.46 10.68 -18.81
C GLU A 7 3.26 12.17 -18.52
N ARG A 8 2.03 12.60 -18.21
CA ARG A 8 1.78 14.00 -17.82
C ARG A 8 2.48 14.40 -16.53
N LEU A 9 2.59 13.48 -15.57
CA LEU A 9 3.36 13.71 -14.35
C LEU A 9 4.85 13.92 -14.67
N ARG A 10 5.42 13.06 -15.52
CA ARG A 10 6.83 13.12 -15.95
C ARG A 10 7.13 14.33 -16.84
N ALA A 11 6.21 14.74 -17.70
CA ALA A 11 6.31 15.89 -18.61
C ALA A 11 6.00 17.24 -17.94
N ASP A 12 6.10 17.30 -16.62
CA ASP A 12 5.82 18.47 -15.81
C ASP A 12 4.44 19.14 -15.98
N SER A 13 3.46 18.39 -16.48
CA SER A 13 2.11 18.87 -16.81
C SER A 13 1.10 18.74 -15.65
N SER A 14 1.60 18.75 -14.41
CA SER A 14 0.82 18.68 -13.17
C SER A 14 1.54 19.43 -12.05
N ALA A 15 0.81 19.80 -10.99
CA ALA A 15 1.34 20.55 -9.86
C ALA A 15 2.52 19.81 -9.17
N LYS A 16 3.56 20.56 -8.80
CA LYS A 16 4.69 20.07 -8.01
C LYS A 16 4.42 20.36 -6.53
N VAL A 17 3.81 19.40 -5.86
CA VAL A 17 3.51 19.48 -4.42
C VAL A 17 4.05 18.22 -3.73
N PRO A 18 4.29 18.27 -2.41
CA PRO A 18 4.55 17.06 -1.66
C PRO A 18 3.33 16.13 -1.65
N ILE A 19 3.57 14.82 -1.58
CA ILE A 19 2.52 13.81 -1.61
C ILE A 19 2.70 12.84 -0.44
N LEU A 20 1.60 12.56 0.27
CA LEU A 20 1.48 11.42 1.17
C LEU A 20 0.61 10.39 0.46
N VAL A 21 1.13 9.17 0.29
CA VAL A 21 0.48 8.13 -0.51
C VAL A 21 0.81 6.76 0.06
N GLY A 22 -0.09 5.79 -0.10
CA GLY A 22 0.14 4.44 0.38
C GLY A 22 -0.91 3.47 -0.12
N ASN A 23 -0.85 2.28 0.46
CA ASN A 23 -1.75 1.16 0.22
C ASN A 23 -2.02 0.45 1.55
N THR A 24 -2.99 -0.46 1.60
CA THR A 24 -3.17 -1.35 2.77
C THR A 24 -2.47 -2.69 2.53
N GLU A 25 -2.08 -3.38 3.59
CA GLU A 25 -1.34 -4.64 3.47
C GLU A 25 -2.14 -5.72 2.73
N ASN A 26 -3.46 -5.71 2.90
CA ASN A 26 -4.39 -6.69 2.36
C ASN A 26 -5.45 -6.03 1.47
N ASP A 27 -5.12 -5.02 0.64
CA ASP A 27 -6.11 -4.30 -0.19
C ASP A 27 -7.09 -5.27 -0.88
N GLU A 28 -6.60 -6.40 -1.39
CA GLU A 28 -7.39 -7.31 -2.22
C GLU A 28 -7.94 -8.54 -1.51
N SER A 29 -7.89 -8.59 -0.16
CA SER A 29 -8.53 -9.67 0.60
C SER A 29 -10.05 -9.74 0.37
N LEU A 30 -10.66 -8.62 0.00
CA LEU A 30 -12.07 -8.57 -0.39
C LEU A 30 -12.37 -9.28 -1.70
N LEU A 31 -11.47 -9.20 -2.67
CA LEU A 31 -11.66 -9.80 -3.99
C LEU A 31 -11.30 -11.28 -4.02
N GLU A 32 -10.52 -11.76 -3.05
CA GLU A 32 -10.11 -13.17 -2.98
C GLU A 32 -11.22 -14.12 -2.50
N VAL A 33 -12.33 -13.60 -1.97
CA VAL A 33 -13.41 -14.43 -1.39
C VAL A 33 -13.98 -15.37 -2.45
N GLY A 34 -13.67 -16.67 -2.31
CA GLY A 34 -14.08 -17.72 -3.23
C GLY A 34 -13.06 -18.09 -4.31
N MET A 35 -11.89 -17.44 -4.34
CA MET A 35 -10.78 -17.76 -5.24
C MET A 35 -9.75 -18.66 -4.54
N SER A 36 -9.42 -19.80 -5.14
CA SER A 36 -8.51 -20.79 -4.55
C SER A 36 -7.63 -21.54 -5.55
N ASN A 37 -7.69 -21.15 -6.82
CA ASN A 37 -6.92 -21.76 -7.89
C ASN A 37 -6.29 -20.67 -8.75
N LEU A 38 -4.99 -20.48 -8.59
CA LEU A 38 -4.25 -19.42 -9.26
C LEU A 38 -4.26 -19.58 -10.79
N THR A 39 -4.17 -20.83 -11.28
CA THR A 39 -4.19 -21.09 -12.72
C THR A 39 -5.51 -20.64 -13.33
N ALA A 40 -6.63 -21.07 -12.74
CA ALA A 40 -7.96 -20.68 -13.20
C ALA A 40 -8.19 -19.16 -13.10
N PHE A 41 -7.65 -18.52 -12.06
CA PHE A 41 -7.70 -17.07 -11.90
C PHE A 41 -6.93 -16.34 -13.00
N LEU A 42 -5.68 -16.74 -13.28
CA LEU A 42 -4.87 -16.10 -14.33
C LEU A 42 -5.50 -16.27 -15.71
N GLU A 43 -6.00 -17.46 -16.04
CA GLU A 43 -6.68 -17.73 -17.32
C GLU A 43 -8.00 -16.96 -17.47
N GLY A 44 -8.76 -16.80 -16.38
CA GLY A 44 -10.07 -16.14 -16.40
C GLY A 44 -10.00 -14.62 -16.35
N THR A 45 -9.09 -14.07 -15.55
CA THR A 45 -9.01 -12.62 -15.25
C THR A 45 -7.95 -11.90 -16.06
N LEU A 46 -6.86 -12.57 -16.39
CA LEU A 46 -5.71 -12.00 -17.11
C LEU A 46 -5.39 -12.84 -18.37
N PRO A 47 -6.37 -13.10 -19.27
CA PRO A 47 -6.22 -14.06 -20.37
C PRO A 47 -5.17 -13.68 -21.41
N ARG A 48 -4.69 -12.43 -21.38
CA ARG A 48 -3.64 -11.93 -22.28
C ARG A 48 -2.27 -11.87 -21.62
N ALA A 49 -2.18 -12.03 -20.31
CA ALA A 49 -0.90 -11.98 -19.61
C ALA A 49 -0.08 -13.22 -19.96
N THR A 50 1.18 -13.03 -20.35
CA THR A 50 2.12 -14.10 -20.66
C THR A 50 2.84 -14.61 -19.40
N ILE A 51 2.11 -14.71 -18.29
CA ILE A 51 2.65 -15.03 -16.98
C ILE A 51 2.27 -16.45 -16.57
N SER A 52 3.23 -17.26 -16.13
CA SER A 52 2.94 -18.63 -15.68
C SER A 52 2.52 -18.64 -14.20
N PRO A 53 1.58 -19.52 -13.79
CA PRO A 53 1.22 -19.67 -12.39
C PRO A 53 2.42 -19.97 -11.48
N ASP A 54 3.38 -20.76 -11.94
CA ASP A 54 4.58 -21.11 -11.16
C ASP A 54 5.49 -19.91 -10.92
N PHE A 55 5.62 -19.02 -11.91
CA PHE A 55 6.34 -17.77 -11.74
C PHE A 55 5.66 -16.89 -10.69
N VAL A 56 4.33 -16.74 -10.75
CA VAL A 56 3.57 -15.96 -9.76
C VAL A 56 3.75 -16.53 -8.35
N ARG A 57 3.64 -17.85 -8.16
CA ARG A 57 3.89 -18.50 -6.86
C ARG A 57 5.30 -18.25 -6.35
N SER A 58 6.29 -18.19 -7.24
CA SER A 58 7.69 -17.94 -6.85
C SER A 58 7.92 -16.56 -6.22
N LEU A 59 7.05 -15.59 -6.51
CA LEU A 59 7.10 -14.24 -5.91
C LEU A 59 6.60 -14.21 -4.46
N TYR A 60 5.80 -15.21 -4.06
CA TYR A 60 5.17 -15.31 -2.73
C TYR A 60 5.46 -16.68 -2.10
N PRO A 61 6.73 -16.98 -1.76
CA PRO A 61 7.13 -18.30 -1.32
C PRO A 61 6.45 -18.70 0.00
N GLY A 62 5.88 -19.91 0.03
CA GLY A 62 5.24 -20.47 1.22
C GLY A 62 3.75 -20.16 1.36
N GLU A 63 3.20 -19.31 0.49
CA GLU A 63 1.79 -18.97 0.48
C GLU A 63 0.95 -19.98 -0.34
N ASN A 64 -0.34 -20.08 0.01
CA ASN A 64 -1.29 -20.86 -0.76
C ASN A 64 -1.90 -20.02 -1.91
N ASP A 65 -2.55 -20.68 -2.87
CA ASP A 65 -3.10 -20.01 -4.06
C ASP A 65 -4.07 -18.85 -3.74
N THR A 66 -4.88 -18.93 -2.68
CA THR A 66 -5.76 -17.83 -2.27
C THR A 66 -4.96 -16.58 -1.91
N VAL A 67 -3.97 -16.73 -1.01
CA VAL A 67 -3.10 -15.62 -0.59
C VAL A 67 -2.24 -15.10 -1.74
N VAL A 68 -1.74 -16.00 -2.61
CA VAL A 68 -0.98 -15.62 -3.81
C VAL A 68 -1.83 -14.76 -4.74
N ILE A 69 -3.09 -15.12 -4.98
CA ILE A 69 -4.02 -14.32 -5.80
C ILE A 69 -4.21 -12.93 -5.20
N SER A 70 -4.51 -12.84 -3.90
CA SER A 70 -4.72 -11.57 -3.19
C SER A 70 -3.48 -10.68 -3.22
N HIS A 71 -2.30 -11.22 -2.92
CA HIS A 71 -1.07 -10.43 -2.98
C HIS A 71 -0.72 -9.99 -4.41
N SER A 72 -0.93 -10.86 -5.40
CA SER A 72 -0.69 -10.53 -6.82
C SER A 72 -1.61 -9.40 -7.28
N LEU A 73 -2.91 -9.49 -6.95
CA LEU A 73 -3.88 -8.44 -7.23
C LEU A 73 -3.49 -7.14 -6.53
N ARG A 74 -3.17 -7.18 -5.22
CA ARG A 74 -2.79 -5.98 -4.45
C ARG A 74 -1.61 -5.29 -5.09
N ASP A 75 -0.61 -6.07 -5.47
CA ASP A 75 0.61 -5.56 -6.08
C ASP A 75 0.28 -4.90 -7.42
N LEU A 76 -0.53 -5.56 -8.26
CA LEU A 76 -0.99 -5.02 -9.54
C LEU A 76 -1.84 -3.74 -9.40
N THR A 77 -2.87 -3.73 -8.57
CA THR A 77 -3.90 -2.67 -8.60
C THR A 77 -3.58 -1.48 -7.69
N PHE A 78 -2.80 -1.69 -6.63
CA PHE A 78 -2.52 -0.67 -5.63
C PHE A 78 -1.03 -0.39 -5.46
N LYS A 79 -0.26 -1.37 -4.99
CA LYS A 79 1.08 -1.14 -4.47
C LYS A 79 2.09 -0.73 -5.55
N CYS A 80 2.13 -1.42 -6.68
CA CYS A 80 3.07 -1.15 -7.76
C CYS A 80 2.74 0.15 -8.51
N PRO A 81 1.46 0.48 -8.77
CA PRO A 81 1.10 1.83 -9.18
C PRO A 81 1.62 2.89 -8.20
N VAL A 82 1.38 2.73 -6.89
CA VAL A 82 1.85 3.72 -5.89
C VAL A 82 3.38 3.87 -5.91
N GLU A 83 4.12 2.77 -6.10
CA GLU A 83 5.57 2.77 -6.27
C GLU A 83 6.01 3.58 -7.50
N LEU A 84 5.46 3.26 -8.67
CA LEU A 84 5.73 3.94 -9.94
C LEU A 84 5.41 5.45 -9.90
N TRP A 85 4.25 5.80 -9.33
CA TRP A 85 3.85 7.19 -9.15
C TRP A 85 4.79 7.92 -8.19
N SER A 86 5.19 7.28 -7.08
CA SER A 86 6.13 7.84 -6.12
C SER A 86 7.48 8.13 -6.76
N ALA A 87 8.02 7.20 -7.57
CA ALA A 87 9.26 7.40 -8.31
C ALA A 87 9.17 8.58 -9.29
N ALA A 88 8.07 8.71 -10.03
CA ALA A 88 7.85 9.83 -10.95
C ALA A 88 7.71 11.17 -10.21
N ILE A 89 7.06 11.21 -9.03
CA ILE A 89 6.94 12.40 -8.19
C ILE A 89 8.29 12.83 -7.61
N ILE A 90 9.12 11.88 -7.17
CA ILE A 90 10.48 12.18 -6.69
C ILE A 90 11.36 12.70 -7.84
N GLY A 91 11.27 12.08 -9.02
CA GLY A 91 12.08 12.45 -10.19
C GLY A 91 11.90 13.90 -10.67
N ARG A 92 10.77 14.52 -10.34
CA ARG A 92 10.47 15.94 -10.63
C ARG A 92 10.82 16.90 -9.48
N GLY A 93 11.38 16.40 -8.38
CA GLY A 93 11.81 17.17 -7.22
C GLY A 93 10.74 17.41 -6.14
N SER A 94 9.62 16.67 -6.17
CA SER A 94 8.59 16.74 -5.12
C SER A 94 8.92 15.77 -3.98
N ASN A 95 8.57 16.15 -2.75
CA ASN A 95 8.72 15.28 -1.58
C ASN A 95 7.61 14.21 -1.56
N VAL A 96 7.94 12.98 -1.20
CA VAL A 96 6.97 11.90 -1.01
C VAL A 96 7.11 11.33 0.40
N PHE A 97 5.98 11.05 1.06
CA PHE A 97 5.91 10.21 2.24
C PHE A 97 5.05 9.00 1.91
N ARG A 98 5.70 7.84 1.74
CA ARG A 98 5.03 6.61 1.32
C ARG A 98 4.78 5.69 2.51
N TYR A 99 3.61 5.05 2.56
CA TYR A 99 3.27 4.07 3.59
C TYR A 99 2.60 2.80 3.07
N THR A 100 2.66 1.75 3.88
CA THR A 100 1.74 0.61 3.85
C THR A 100 1.04 0.52 5.21
N TYR A 101 -0.28 0.50 5.20
CA TYR A 101 -1.12 0.39 6.40
C TYR A 101 -1.31 -1.07 6.78
N GLY A 102 -0.94 -1.44 8.02
CA GLY A 102 -1.03 -2.82 8.54
C GLY A 102 -1.83 -2.93 9.83
N ALA A 103 -2.64 -1.94 10.20
CA ALA A 103 -3.42 -2.00 11.43
C ALA A 103 -4.62 -2.93 11.25
N VAL A 104 -4.77 -3.89 12.17
CA VAL A 104 -5.88 -4.86 12.19
C VAL A 104 -6.58 -4.77 13.54
N PHE A 105 -7.86 -4.41 13.51
CA PHE A 105 -8.73 -4.38 14.68
C PHE A 105 -9.98 -5.19 14.39
N GLU A 106 -10.43 -5.98 15.37
CA GLU A 106 -11.46 -7.00 15.17
C GLU A 106 -12.82 -6.40 14.78
N ASP A 107 -13.20 -5.26 15.38
CA ASP A 107 -14.44 -4.57 15.06
C ASP A 107 -14.37 -3.75 13.75
N LEU A 108 -13.19 -3.62 13.15
CA LEU A 108 -13.01 -3.09 11.79
C LEU A 108 -12.99 -4.19 10.71
N GLN A 109 -13.05 -5.47 11.10
CA GLN A 109 -13.09 -6.57 10.14
C GLN A 109 -14.48 -6.68 9.50
N ILE A 110 -14.52 -6.68 8.17
CA ILE A 110 -15.75 -6.89 7.39
C ILE A 110 -16.09 -8.38 7.20
N PHE A 111 -15.09 -9.25 7.35
CA PHE A 111 -15.22 -10.68 7.55
C PHE A 111 -14.00 -11.17 8.34
N ALA A 112 -14.08 -12.35 8.96
CA ALA A 112 -13.00 -12.88 9.76
C ALA A 112 -11.73 -13.08 8.91
N GLY A 113 -10.63 -12.43 9.32
CA GLY A 113 -9.34 -12.55 8.63
C GLY A 113 -9.15 -11.63 7.43
N ALA A 114 -10.01 -10.63 7.20
CA ALA A 114 -9.82 -9.64 6.14
C ALA A 114 -8.48 -8.87 6.25
N GLY A 115 -7.92 -8.78 7.47
CA GLY A 115 -6.66 -8.10 7.74
C GLY A 115 -6.79 -6.59 7.62
N ALA A 116 -5.74 -5.94 7.12
CA ALA A 116 -5.74 -4.54 6.77
C ALA A 116 -6.29 -4.38 5.34
N TRP A 117 -7.60 -4.59 5.20
CA TRP A 117 -8.31 -4.62 3.91
C TRP A 117 -8.49 -3.23 3.29
N HIS A 118 -8.81 -3.17 2.00
CA HIS A 118 -8.93 -1.92 1.25
C HIS A 118 -9.99 -0.97 1.82
N GLY A 119 -9.57 0.14 2.43
CA GLY A 119 -10.45 1.13 3.03
C GLY A 119 -10.66 0.96 4.54
N SER A 120 -10.05 -0.07 5.15
CA SER A 120 -10.04 -0.27 6.60
C SER A 120 -9.43 0.89 7.38
N GLU A 121 -8.56 1.68 6.74
CA GLU A 121 -7.92 2.87 7.31
C GLU A 121 -8.82 4.10 7.34
N LEU A 122 -9.91 4.12 6.55
CA LEU A 122 -10.76 5.31 6.38
C LEU A 122 -11.58 5.62 7.65
N GLY A 123 -12.14 4.61 8.29
CA GLY A 123 -12.89 4.77 9.54
C GLY A 123 -12.06 5.44 10.64
N PRO A 124 -10.87 4.88 10.97
CA PRO A 124 -9.90 5.53 11.84
C PRO A 124 -9.48 6.92 11.36
N LEU A 125 -9.16 7.10 10.08
CA LEU A 125 -8.74 8.39 9.52
C LEU A 125 -9.77 9.50 9.77
N PHE A 126 -11.05 9.23 9.53
CA PHE A 126 -12.12 10.21 9.71
C PHE A 126 -12.75 10.19 11.11
N GLY A 127 -12.33 9.26 11.97
CA GLY A 127 -12.86 9.13 13.33
C GLY A 127 -14.29 8.62 13.38
N THR A 128 -14.73 7.89 12.35
CA THR A 128 -16.08 7.34 12.18
C THR A 128 -16.19 5.86 12.57
N PHE A 129 -15.15 5.30 13.18
CA PHE A 129 -15.16 3.94 13.75
C PHE A 129 -16.09 3.83 14.98
N ASN A 130 -16.54 2.62 15.30
CA ASN A 130 -17.45 2.40 16.42
C ASN A 130 -16.73 2.46 17.77
N ARG A 131 -16.76 3.64 18.40
CA ARG A 131 -16.12 3.87 19.71
C ARG A 131 -16.63 2.99 20.85
N SER A 132 -17.80 2.34 20.71
CA SER A 132 -18.33 1.47 21.76
C SER A 132 -17.73 0.07 21.75
N THR A 133 -17.17 -0.37 20.61
CA THR A 133 -16.49 -1.65 20.45
C THR A 133 -14.97 -1.51 20.35
N ALA A 134 -14.50 -0.29 20.10
CA ALA A 134 -13.10 -0.03 19.87
C ALA A 134 -12.20 -0.34 21.06
N THR A 135 -11.08 -1.00 20.78
CA THR A 135 -10.05 -1.26 21.79
C THR A 135 -9.27 0.01 22.14
N GLN A 136 -8.57 0.01 23.27
CA GLN A 136 -7.67 1.13 23.61
C GLN A 136 -6.54 1.30 22.58
N ALA A 137 -6.08 0.19 21.98
CA ALA A 137 -5.07 0.22 20.93
C ALA A 137 -5.60 0.90 19.66
N GLU A 138 -6.83 0.61 19.25
CA GLU A 138 -7.48 1.25 18.11
C GLU A 138 -7.72 2.74 18.32
N ILE A 139 -8.17 3.14 19.51
CA ILE A 139 -8.34 4.56 19.85
C ILE A 139 -6.99 5.28 19.77
N THR A 140 -5.94 4.65 20.29
CA THR A 140 -4.58 5.19 20.23
C THR A 140 -4.08 5.30 18.80
N TRP A 141 -4.27 4.25 18.00
CA TRP A 141 -3.96 4.21 16.58
C TRP A 141 -4.66 5.35 15.84
N THR A 142 -5.97 5.48 16.01
CA THR A 142 -6.79 6.51 15.37
C THR A 142 -6.25 7.91 15.68
N ASN A 143 -6.00 8.21 16.95
CA ASN A 143 -5.46 9.50 17.36
C ASN A 143 -4.07 9.77 16.74
N THR A 144 -3.20 8.75 16.74
CA THR A 144 -1.85 8.83 16.16
C THR A 144 -1.91 9.04 14.64
N PHE A 145 -2.76 8.29 13.94
CA PHE A 145 -2.90 8.37 12.49
C PHE A 145 -3.48 9.72 12.05
N GLN A 146 -4.56 10.18 12.69
CA GLN A 146 -5.15 11.49 12.45
C GLN A 146 -4.16 12.63 12.69
N ARG A 147 -3.39 12.56 13.79
CA ARG A 147 -2.35 13.55 14.08
C ARG A 147 -1.27 13.57 12.99
N THR A 148 -0.88 12.40 12.50
CA THR A 148 0.14 12.25 11.45
C THR A 148 -0.32 12.86 10.13
N ILE A 149 -1.55 12.56 9.72
CA ILE A 149 -2.14 13.17 8.52
C ILE A 149 -2.31 14.68 8.69
N ALA A 150 -2.75 15.16 9.86
CA ALA A 150 -2.85 16.58 10.15
C ALA A 150 -1.47 17.29 10.12
N ASN A 151 -0.41 16.63 10.57
CA ASN A 151 0.95 17.16 10.48
C ASN A 151 1.39 17.31 9.03
N PHE A 152 1.13 16.30 8.18
CA PHE A 152 1.41 16.38 6.74
C PHE A 152 0.66 17.55 6.10
N ILE A 153 -0.66 17.68 6.34
CA ILE A 153 -1.48 18.75 5.77
C ILE A 153 -0.94 20.13 6.16
N LYS A 154 -0.52 20.31 7.42
CA LYS A 154 -0.03 21.60 7.93
C LYS A 154 1.39 21.93 7.47
N ASN A 155 2.22 20.92 7.26
CA ASN A 155 3.62 21.10 6.93
C ASN A 155 4.14 19.97 6.01
N PRO A 156 3.73 19.97 4.74
CA PRO A 156 3.90 18.83 3.85
C PRO A 156 5.35 18.60 3.38
N ASP A 157 6.25 19.54 3.63
CA ASP A 157 7.68 19.40 3.34
C ASP A 157 8.49 18.77 4.48
N ASN A 158 7.88 18.62 5.66
CA ASN A 158 8.50 18.06 6.85
C ASN A 158 7.89 16.70 7.20
N SER A 159 8.64 15.93 7.99
CA SER A 159 8.22 14.59 8.42
C SER A 159 6.85 14.63 9.11
N PRO A 160 5.86 13.82 8.69
CA PRO A 160 4.54 13.80 9.31
C PRO A 160 4.53 13.10 10.68
N ALA A 161 5.54 12.26 10.93
CA ALA A 161 5.67 11.44 12.13
C ALA A 161 7.12 11.37 12.63
N ILE A 162 7.33 10.80 13.83
CA ILE A 162 8.65 10.44 14.30
C ILE A 162 9.18 9.29 13.42
N ASN A 163 10.46 9.33 13.05
CA ASN A 163 11.13 8.30 12.24
C ASN A 163 10.52 8.05 10.84
N TRP A 164 9.82 9.03 10.25
CA TRP A 164 9.29 8.92 8.89
C TRP A 164 9.98 9.89 7.92
N PRO A 165 11.21 9.59 7.48
CA PRO A 165 11.91 10.42 6.51
C PRO A 165 11.18 10.44 5.16
N LYS A 166 11.53 11.43 4.33
CA LYS A 166 11.09 11.49 2.93
C LYS A 166 11.48 10.21 2.21
N TYR A 167 10.58 9.72 1.39
CA TYR A 167 10.72 8.50 0.64
C TYR A 167 11.90 8.58 -0.34
N ILE A 168 12.72 7.54 -0.34
CA ILE A 168 13.82 7.29 -1.25
C ILE A 168 13.67 5.83 -1.69
N ALA A 169 13.46 5.62 -2.98
CA ALA A 169 13.33 4.28 -3.55
C ALA A 169 14.67 3.53 -3.52
N GLY A 170 14.59 2.20 -3.44
CA GLY A 170 15.71 1.29 -3.56
C GLY A 170 16.02 0.48 -2.29
N PRO A 171 17.13 -0.27 -2.31
CA PRO A 171 17.44 -1.28 -1.30
C PRO A 171 18.21 -0.72 -0.08
N SER A 172 18.61 0.54 -0.11
CA SER A 172 19.52 1.10 0.91
C SER A 172 18.83 1.99 1.93
N ALA A 173 17.80 2.73 1.52
CA ALA A 173 17.17 3.75 2.35
C ALA A 173 15.89 3.22 3.01
N LYS A 174 15.86 3.17 4.35
CA LYS A 174 14.67 2.80 5.13
C LYS A 174 13.74 4.01 5.26
N THR A 175 12.86 4.19 4.28
CA THR A 175 12.01 5.39 4.17
C THR A 175 10.55 5.09 3.84
N LEU A 176 10.23 3.84 3.48
CA LEU A 176 8.85 3.37 3.34
C LEU A 176 8.31 3.04 4.73
N ALA A 177 7.20 3.65 5.13
CA ALA A 177 6.64 3.45 6.46
C ALA A 177 5.64 2.28 6.48
N LYS A 178 5.93 1.26 7.29
CA LYS A 178 4.94 0.28 7.73
C LYS A 178 4.22 0.86 8.93
N LEU A 179 2.93 1.18 8.79
CA LEU A 179 2.14 1.81 9.84
C LEU A 179 1.39 0.77 10.68
N ALA A 180 1.54 0.87 12.01
CA ALA A 180 0.82 0.06 12.99
C ALA A 180 0.98 -1.46 12.89
N TYR A 181 2.15 -1.90 12.44
CA TYR A 181 2.57 -3.30 12.54
C TYR A 181 2.94 -3.67 13.97
N HIS A 182 2.71 -4.92 14.35
CA HIS A 182 3.08 -5.46 15.68
C HIS A 182 2.50 -4.65 16.85
N GLU A 183 1.24 -4.20 16.73
CA GLU A 183 0.56 -3.37 17.74
C GLU A 183 1.25 -2.03 18.05
N ASN A 184 2.17 -1.59 17.19
CA ASN A 184 2.83 -0.31 17.35
C ASN A 184 1.87 0.84 17.01
N VAL A 185 1.07 1.28 17.97
CA VAL A 185 0.03 2.31 17.75
C VAL A 185 0.39 3.68 18.33
N GLN A 186 1.51 3.77 19.06
CA GLN A 186 1.94 4.99 19.73
C GLN A 186 2.71 5.91 18.77
N ILE A 187 2.61 7.22 18.97
CA ILE A 187 3.25 8.23 18.10
C ILE A 187 4.77 8.05 17.90
N ASN A 188 5.45 7.39 18.84
CA ASN A 188 6.90 7.17 18.83
C ASN A 188 7.31 5.81 18.23
N ASN A 189 6.38 4.87 18.01
CA ASN A 189 6.71 3.55 17.48
C ASN A 189 5.85 3.12 16.28
N PHE A 190 4.78 3.84 15.94
CA PHE A 190 3.84 3.38 14.91
C PHE A 190 4.39 3.35 13.49
N VAL A 191 5.55 3.96 13.25
CA VAL A 191 6.28 3.89 11.98
C VAL A 191 7.41 2.89 12.14
N GLU A 192 7.30 1.77 11.44
CA GLU A 192 8.41 0.86 11.17
C GLU A 192 8.98 1.18 9.78
N SER A 193 10.15 1.81 9.71
CA SER A 193 10.76 2.20 8.42
C SER A 193 11.46 1.01 7.77
N VAL A 194 11.10 0.72 6.52
CA VAL A 194 11.69 -0.34 5.70
C VAL A 194 12.20 0.21 4.37
N THR A 195 13.01 -0.59 3.68
CA THR A 195 13.44 -0.30 2.31
C THR A 195 12.28 -0.48 1.35
N SER A 196 12.23 0.26 0.25
CA SER A 196 11.19 0.02 -0.74
C SER A 196 11.35 -1.36 -1.38
N ALA A 197 12.58 -1.77 -1.67
CA ALA A 197 12.89 -3.08 -2.26
C ALA A 197 12.38 -4.28 -1.43
N SER A 198 12.26 -4.15 -0.12
CA SER A 198 11.73 -5.24 0.72
C SER A 198 10.22 -5.42 0.63
N LEU A 199 9.50 -4.41 0.15
CA LEU A 199 8.05 -4.49 -0.07
C LEU A 199 7.72 -4.58 -1.55
N ASP A 200 8.39 -3.82 -2.40
CA ASP A 200 8.06 -3.68 -3.82
C ASP A 200 8.73 -4.74 -4.72
N GLY A 201 9.41 -5.74 -4.16
CA GLY A 201 10.10 -6.78 -4.95
C GLY A 201 9.26 -7.41 -6.07
N PRO A 202 7.97 -7.75 -5.85
CA PRO A 202 7.10 -8.24 -6.92
C PRO A 202 6.76 -7.21 -8.00
N CYS A 203 6.92 -5.91 -7.76
CA CYS A 203 6.51 -4.87 -8.71
C CYS A 203 7.33 -4.87 -9.98
N ASP A 204 8.65 -4.98 -9.88
CA ASP A 204 9.52 -5.09 -11.06
C ASP A 204 9.16 -6.34 -11.90
N ALA A 205 8.78 -7.43 -11.24
CA ALA A 205 8.48 -8.71 -11.88
C ALA A 205 7.08 -8.78 -12.52
N LEU A 206 6.07 -8.24 -11.83
CA LEU A 206 4.68 -8.27 -12.28
C LEU A 206 4.42 -7.12 -13.26
N TRP A 207 4.74 -5.89 -12.86
CA TRP A 207 4.27 -4.70 -13.57
C TRP A 207 4.83 -4.61 -14.99
N ASP A 208 6.11 -4.93 -15.20
CA ASP A 208 6.71 -4.95 -16.55
C ASP A 208 6.04 -5.99 -17.48
N GLN A 209 5.50 -7.08 -16.94
CA GLN A 209 4.76 -8.08 -17.73
C GLN A 209 3.29 -7.70 -17.97
N PHE A 210 2.72 -6.81 -17.14
CA PHE A 210 1.35 -6.33 -17.28
C PHE A 210 1.23 -5.04 -18.10
N LEU A 211 2.30 -4.24 -18.21
CA LEU A 211 2.33 -3.03 -19.04
C LEU A 211 2.37 -3.32 -20.55
N ASP A 212 2.75 -4.54 -20.96
CA ASP A 212 2.64 -5.00 -22.35
C ASP A 212 1.19 -5.31 -22.79
N LEU A 213 0.20 -5.05 -21.91
CA LEU A 213 -1.24 -5.15 -22.19
C LEU A 213 -1.95 -3.80 -22.32
N ALA A 214 -1.23 -2.68 -22.30
CA ALA A 214 -1.76 -1.33 -22.55
C ALA A 214 -1.72 -0.94 -24.04
#